data_AF-A0A7G6T4R9-F1
#
_entry.id   AF-A0A7G6T4R9-F1
#
_cell.length_a   1.000
_cell.length_b   1.000
_cell.length_c   1.000
_cell.angle_alpha   90.00
_cell.angle_beta   90.00
_cell.angle_gamma   90.00
#
_symmetry.space_group_name_H-M   'P 1'
#
loop_
_entity.id
_entity.type
_entity.pdbx_description
1 polymer ?
#
loop_
_entity_poly.entity_id
_entity_poly.type
_entity_poly.pdbx_seq_one_letter_code
_entity_poly.pdbx_strand_id
1 'polypeptide(L)'
;MLKKGSYLDRAVNALKSNSSLAFAHCATLMIGDCGGFTSSAYPLTEALVAAKHHVSSSIVFRRNDAVAFGGFDPKVVKWTDWSFGASLLSYRIGNDQANKIVYFSGPYYLYRTYTDPHRLSQQPISESEMVRVTVEICRPLFDKYYPDVNEGDIAEAVMAKKPTLLDCLTHIAKSDLIRARQFIRDRDLHCLTGTRSVALAP
;
A
#
# COMPACT_ATOMS: atom_id res chain seq x y z
N MET A 1 -19.31 -5.17 -23.10
CA MET A 1 -18.61 -3.96 -22.59
C MET A 1 -19.11 -3.64 -21.19
N LEU A 2 -18.20 -3.34 -20.25
CA LEU A 2 -18.58 -2.89 -18.90
C LEU A 2 -19.22 -1.50 -19.00
N LYS A 3 -20.54 -1.37 -18.75
CA LYS A 3 -21.30 -0.10 -18.86
C LYS A 3 -20.72 1.07 -18.05
N LYS A 4 -19.85 0.82 -17.08
CA LYS A 4 -19.23 1.82 -16.19
C LYS A 4 -17.68 1.89 -16.32
N GLY A 5 -17.11 1.31 -17.37
CA GLY A 5 -15.66 1.23 -17.57
C GLY A 5 -14.93 0.27 -16.61
N SER A 6 -13.68 -0.04 -16.97
CA SER A 6 -12.71 -0.80 -16.17
C SER A 6 -12.15 0.04 -15.01
N TYR A 7 -11.34 -0.57 -14.14
CA TYR A 7 -10.61 0.17 -13.12
C TYR A 7 -9.64 1.20 -13.71
N LEU A 8 -8.94 0.85 -14.78
CA LEU A 8 -8.03 1.78 -15.46
C LEU A 8 -8.79 3.00 -15.98
N ASP A 9 -9.95 2.81 -16.61
CA ASP A 9 -10.78 3.93 -17.10
C ASP A 9 -11.16 4.88 -15.96
N ARG A 10 -11.59 4.32 -14.81
CA ARG A 10 -11.98 5.09 -13.63
C ARG A 10 -10.80 5.83 -13.00
N ALA A 11 -9.68 5.15 -12.84
CA ALA A 11 -8.47 5.70 -12.24
C ALA A 11 -7.88 6.82 -13.10
N VAL A 12 -7.78 6.61 -14.42
CA VAL A 12 -7.33 7.62 -15.37
C VAL A 12 -8.28 8.82 -15.36
N ASN A 13 -9.59 8.61 -15.39
CA ASN A 13 -10.55 9.71 -15.34
C ASN A 13 -10.41 10.52 -14.05
N ALA A 14 -10.28 9.87 -12.89
CA ALA A 14 -10.08 10.56 -11.62
C ALA A 14 -8.79 11.40 -11.60
N LEU A 15 -7.67 10.82 -12.07
CA LEU A 15 -6.39 11.53 -12.13
C LEU A 15 -6.43 12.68 -13.16
N LYS A 16 -7.13 12.54 -14.29
CA LYS A 16 -7.28 13.63 -15.26
C LYS A 16 -8.15 14.76 -14.70
N SER A 17 -9.19 14.44 -13.94
CA SER A 17 -10.14 15.43 -13.42
C SER A 17 -9.67 16.14 -12.15
N ASN A 18 -8.64 15.62 -11.46
CA ASN A 18 -8.19 16.19 -10.19
C ASN A 18 -6.66 16.13 -10.04
N SER A 19 -6.00 17.27 -10.24
CA SER A 19 -4.55 17.43 -10.11
C SER A 19 -4.04 17.23 -8.67
N SER A 20 -4.90 17.30 -7.66
CA SER A 20 -4.53 17.04 -6.27
C SER A 20 -4.38 15.55 -5.95
N LEU A 21 -4.84 14.64 -6.83
CA LEU A 21 -4.65 13.21 -6.62
C LEU A 21 -3.22 12.81 -6.99
N ALA A 22 -2.50 12.16 -6.07
CA ALA A 22 -1.18 11.58 -6.35
C ALA A 22 -1.33 10.26 -7.13
N PHE A 23 -2.16 9.36 -6.62
CA PHE A 23 -2.46 8.08 -7.25
C PHE A 23 -3.87 7.59 -6.91
N ALA A 24 -4.28 6.60 -7.68
CA ALA A 24 -5.51 5.83 -7.50
C ALA A 24 -5.16 4.39 -7.12
N HIS A 25 -5.97 3.77 -6.27
CA HIS A 25 -5.88 2.34 -5.97
C HIS A 25 -7.27 1.74 -5.73
N CYS A 26 -7.35 0.41 -5.64
CA CYS A 26 -8.59 -0.29 -5.42
C CYS A 26 -8.45 -1.45 -4.44
N ALA A 27 -9.59 -1.94 -3.95
CA ALA A 27 -9.61 -3.17 -3.17
C ALA A 27 -8.99 -4.31 -3.98
N THR A 28 -8.09 -5.07 -3.36
CA THR A 28 -7.46 -6.23 -4.00
C THR A 28 -8.07 -7.51 -3.46
N LEU A 29 -8.45 -8.41 -4.37
CA LEU A 29 -8.95 -9.73 -4.03
C LEU A 29 -7.86 -10.78 -4.25
N MET A 30 -7.54 -11.52 -3.21
CA MET A 30 -6.61 -12.65 -3.30
C MET A 30 -7.31 -13.87 -3.90
N ILE A 31 -6.58 -14.57 -4.77
CA ILE A 31 -7.00 -15.83 -5.39
C ILE A 31 -5.86 -16.85 -5.32
N GLY A 32 -6.15 -18.14 -5.29
CA GLY A 32 -5.14 -19.21 -5.22
C GLY A 32 -5.08 -19.84 -3.84
N ASP A 33 -3.88 -19.93 -3.27
CA ASP A 33 -3.65 -20.63 -1.99
C ASP A 33 -4.35 -19.98 -0.80
N CYS A 34 -4.58 -18.67 -0.88
CA CYS A 34 -5.37 -17.89 0.05
C CYS A 34 -6.35 -17.01 -0.74
N GLY A 35 -7.62 -17.04 -0.32
CA GLY A 35 -8.71 -16.24 -0.88
C GLY A 35 -9.16 -15.11 0.04
N GLY A 36 -9.95 -14.18 -0.50
CA GLY A 36 -10.52 -13.05 0.25
C GLY A 36 -9.77 -11.74 0.00
N PHE A 37 -10.22 -10.65 0.62
CA PHE A 37 -9.57 -9.34 0.43
C PHE A 37 -8.19 -9.27 1.09
N THR A 38 -7.27 -8.49 0.51
CA THR A 38 -6.00 -8.16 1.18
C THR A 38 -6.27 -7.34 2.44
N SER A 39 -5.31 -7.35 3.38
CA SER A 39 -5.38 -6.54 4.60
C SER A 39 -5.48 -5.05 4.29
N SER A 40 -5.00 -4.61 3.11
CA SER A 40 -4.97 -3.25 2.60
C SER A 40 -6.25 -2.79 1.86
N ALA A 41 -7.36 -3.53 1.94
CA ALA A 41 -8.61 -3.22 1.21
C ALA A 41 -9.44 -2.06 1.84
N TYR A 42 -8.80 -0.92 2.08
CA TYR A 42 -9.36 0.30 2.64
C TYR A 42 -8.77 1.56 2.01
N PRO A 43 -9.43 2.73 2.11
CA PRO A 43 -8.88 3.99 1.63
C PRO A 43 -7.58 4.37 2.32
N LEU A 44 -6.51 4.57 1.55
CA LEU A 44 -5.24 5.11 2.01
C LEU A 44 -5.27 6.63 2.06
N THR A 45 -4.49 7.19 2.97
CA THR A 45 -4.18 8.62 3.05
C THR A 45 -2.67 8.80 3.08
N GLU A 46 -2.19 10.01 2.81
CA GLU A 46 -0.77 10.35 2.93
C GLU A 46 -0.19 9.97 4.30
N ALA A 47 -0.93 10.25 5.38
CA ALA A 47 -0.52 9.91 6.75
C ALA A 47 -0.41 8.40 6.97
N LEU A 48 -1.32 7.61 6.40
CA LEU A 48 -1.25 6.15 6.48
C LEU A 48 -0.04 5.61 5.73
N VAL A 49 0.31 6.18 4.57
CA VAL A 49 1.53 5.79 3.85
C VAL A 49 2.78 6.14 4.65
N ALA A 50 2.84 7.33 5.28
CA ALA A 50 3.93 7.71 6.19
C ALA A 50 4.02 6.80 7.43
N ALA A 51 2.91 6.21 7.86
CA ALA A 51 2.84 5.18 8.91
C ALA A 51 3.03 3.74 8.38
N LYS A 52 3.57 3.56 7.18
CA LYS A 52 3.88 2.25 6.57
C LYS A 52 2.66 1.35 6.33
N HIS A 53 1.48 1.93 6.15
CA HIS A 53 0.35 1.19 5.58
C HIS A 53 0.67 0.81 4.13
N HIS A 54 0.26 -0.40 3.75
CA HIS A 54 0.60 -1.00 2.47
C HIS A 54 0.03 -0.19 1.31
N VAL A 55 0.87 0.05 0.30
CA VAL A 55 0.48 0.65 -0.99
C VAL A 55 0.35 -0.49 -1.99
N SER A 56 -0.83 -0.65 -2.60
CA SER A 56 -1.07 -1.75 -3.54
C SER A 56 -0.15 -1.68 -4.76
N SER A 57 0.37 -2.83 -5.19
CA SER A 57 1.11 -2.97 -6.45
C SER A 57 0.33 -2.55 -7.70
N SER A 58 -1.00 -2.47 -7.61
CA SER A 58 -1.89 -2.11 -8.73
C SER A 58 -2.32 -0.63 -8.74
N ILE A 59 -1.53 0.27 -8.15
CA ILE A 59 -1.84 1.70 -8.19
C ILE A 59 -1.73 2.26 -9.62
N VAL A 60 -2.51 3.32 -9.89
CA VAL A 60 -2.40 4.11 -11.13
C VAL A 60 -1.97 5.52 -10.75
N PHE A 61 -0.99 6.07 -11.44
CA PHE A 61 -0.39 7.37 -11.16
C PHE A 61 -0.02 8.10 -12.46
N ARG A 62 0.35 9.38 -12.37
CA ARG A 62 0.84 10.14 -13.53
C ARG A 62 2.29 9.78 -13.80
N ARG A 63 2.58 9.36 -15.03
CA ARG A 63 3.95 9.03 -15.48
C ARG A 63 4.95 10.15 -15.17
N ASN A 64 4.56 11.41 -15.38
CA ASN A 64 5.47 12.55 -15.20
C ASN A 64 6.01 12.65 -13.76
N ASP A 65 5.18 12.35 -12.75
CA ASP A 65 5.62 12.37 -11.35
C ASP A 65 6.67 11.26 -11.14
N ALA A 66 6.40 10.04 -11.61
CA ALA A 66 7.32 8.90 -11.47
C ALA A 66 8.64 9.06 -12.21
N VAL A 67 8.61 9.65 -13.41
CA VAL A 67 9.84 9.96 -14.16
C VAL A 67 10.64 11.03 -13.43
N ALA A 68 9.97 12.04 -12.85
CA ALA A 68 10.64 13.14 -12.19
C ALA A 68 11.36 12.73 -10.89
N PHE A 69 10.82 11.79 -10.11
CA PHE A 69 11.51 11.28 -8.90
C PHE A 69 12.43 10.07 -9.15
N GLY A 70 12.47 9.54 -10.38
CA GLY A 70 13.39 8.45 -10.75
C GLY A 70 12.83 7.02 -10.66
N GLY A 71 11.56 6.85 -10.28
CA GLY A 71 10.91 5.54 -10.24
C GLY A 71 11.34 4.67 -9.06
N PHE A 72 11.46 3.35 -9.25
CA PHE A 72 11.88 2.44 -8.18
C PHE A 72 13.34 2.67 -7.81
N ASP A 73 13.62 2.82 -6.51
CA ASP A 73 14.99 2.88 -6.00
C ASP A 73 15.60 1.47 -5.90
N PRO A 74 16.72 1.18 -6.61
CA PRO A 74 17.35 -0.13 -6.62
C PRO A 74 17.95 -0.54 -5.26
N LYS A 75 18.15 0.40 -4.33
CA LYS A 75 18.61 0.10 -2.97
C LYS A 75 17.49 -0.47 -2.09
N VAL A 76 16.23 -0.21 -2.44
CA VAL A 76 15.08 -0.76 -1.73
C VAL A 76 14.69 -2.08 -2.36
N VAL A 77 15.14 -3.18 -1.76
CA VAL A 77 14.91 -4.55 -2.28
C VAL A 77 13.74 -5.26 -1.60
N LYS A 78 13.14 -4.65 -0.58
CA LYS A 78 11.94 -5.13 0.13
C LYS A 78 11.04 -3.94 0.45
N TRP A 79 9.72 -4.13 0.42
CA TRP A 79 8.73 -3.05 0.55
C TRP A 79 8.80 -2.00 -0.57
N THR A 80 9.16 -2.45 -1.78
CA THR A 80 9.31 -1.61 -2.98
C THR A 80 8.03 -0.88 -3.37
N ASP A 81 6.89 -1.52 -3.19
CA ASP A 81 5.55 -0.97 -3.42
C ASP A 81 5.24 0.22 -2.49
N TRP A 82 5.47 0.04 -1.19
CA TRP A 82 5.35 1.09 -0.20
C TRP A 82 6.33 2.23 -0.46
N SER A 83 7.60 1.92 -0.70
CA SER A 83 8.64 2.91 -0.95
C SER A 83 8.37 3.73 -2.22
N PHE A 84 7.88 3.09 -3.28
CA PHE A 84 7.45 3.77 -4.50
C PHE A 84 6.29 4.74 -4.24
N GLY A 85 5.27 4.28 -3.49
CA GLY A 85 4.15 5.13 -3.10
C GLY A 85 4.58 6.32 -2.23
N ALA A 86 5.49 6.10 -1.28
CA ALA A 86 6.08 7.14 -0.44
C ALA A 86 6.88 8.15 -1.28
N SER A 87 7.68 7.67 -2.24
CA SER A 87 8.48 8.53 -3.15
C SER A 87 7.60 9.43 -4.00
N LEU A 88 6.50 8.89 -4.54
CA LEU A 88 5.52 9.66 -5.30
C LEU A 88 4.89 10.78 -4.47
N LEU A 89 4.49 10.49 -3.22
CA LEU A 89 3.94 11.49 -2.31
C LEU A 89 4.99 12.53 -1.90
N SER A 90 6.20 12.06 -1.60
CA SER A 90 7.32 12.91 -1.17
C SER A 90 7.73 13.90 -2.26
N TYR A 91 7.88 13.43 -3.50
CA TYR A 91 8.14 14.29 -4.65
C TYR A 91 7.09 15.40 -4.80
N ARG A 92 5.82 15.05 -4.68
CA ARG A 92 4.72 16.01 -4.79
C ARG A 92 4.76 17.05 -3.67
N ILE A 93 5.03 16.65 -2.42
CA ILE A 93 5.21 17.59 -1.29
C ILE A 93 6.38 18.53 -1.56
N GLY A 94 7.52 17.99 -2.01
CA GLY A 94 8.71 18.80 -2.33
C GLY A 94 8.51 19.78 -3.49
N ASN A 95 7.40 19.67 -4.23
CA ASN A 95 7.01 20.58 -5.31
C ASN A 95 5.70 21.34 -5.00
N ASP A 96 5.34 21.48 -3.72
CA ASP A 96 4.13 22.19 -3.25
C ASP A 96 2.82 21.66 -3.87
N GLN A 97 2.78 20.38 -4.22
CA GLN A 97 1.59 19.74 -4.78
C GLN A 97 0.80 18.98 -3.71
N ALA A 98 -0.53 19.00 -3.84
CA ALA A 98 -1.41 18.25 -2.96
C ALA A 98 -1.33 16.73 -3.19
N ASN A 99 -1.61 15.97 -2.13
CA ASN A 99 -1.47 14.51 -2.07
C ASN A 99 -2.75 13.83 -1.58
N LYS A 100 -3.78 13.88 -2.41
CA LYS A 100 -4.98 13.06 -2.19
C LYS A 100 -4.77 11.69 -2.83
N ILE A 101 -5.32 10.65 -2.23
CA ILE A 101 -5.32 9.30 -2.79
C ILE A 101 -6.77 8.91 -3.01
N VAL A 102 -7.11 8.47 -4.23
CA VAL A 102 -8.47 7.99 -4.51
C VAL A 102 -8.51 6.48 -4.37
N TYR A 103 -9.55 6.00 -3.69
CA TYR A 103 -9.80 4.59 -3.47
C TYR A 103 -11.08 4.14 -4.16
N PHE A 104 -11.00 3.04 -4.91
CA PHE A 104 -12.15 2.37 -5.49
C PHE A 104 -12.46 1.09 -4.71
N SER A 105 -13.62 1.03 -4.08
CA SER A 105 -14.03 -0.06 -3.18
C SER A 105 -14.29 -1.41 -3.87
N GLY A 106 -14.40 -1.43 -5.20
CA GLY A 106 -14.57 -2.65 -5.96
C GLY A 106 -13.28 -3.49 -6.04
N PRO A 107 -13.38 -4.84 -6.02
CA PRO A 107 -12.25 -5.76 -6.18
C PRO A 107 -11.76 -5.79 -7.63
N TYR A 108 -11.24 -4.68 -8.13
CA TYR A 108 -10.88 -4.57 -9.55
C TYR A 108 -9.53 -5.18 -9.90
N TYR A 109 -8.75 -5.58 -8.89
CA TYR A 109 -7.47 -6.24 -9.06
C TYR A 109 -7.47 -7.59 -8.34
N LEU A 110 -6.93 -8.61 -9.03
CA LEU A 110 -6.78 -9.96 -8.50
C LEU A 110 -5.30 -10.21 -8.20
N TYR A 111 -5.00 -10.59 -6.97
CA TYR A 111 -3.65 -10.94 -6.53
C TYR A 111 -3.55 -12.44 -6.34
N ARG A 112 -2.71 -13.11 -7.13
CA ARG A 112 -2.50 -14.55 -7.01
C ARG A 112 -1.59 -14.86 -5.84
N THR A 113 -2.11 -15.56 -4.84
CA THR A 113 -1.37 -16.14 -3.73
C THR A 113 -0.98 -17.58 -4.07
N TYR A 114 0.25 -17.96 -3.72
CA TYR A 114 0.80 -19.29 -3.96
C TYR A 114 1.95 -19.56 -2.98
N THR A 115 2.08 -20.78 -2.49
CA THR A 115 3.15 -21.17 -1.58
C THR A 115 4.41 -21.42 -2.40
N ASP A 116 5.48 -20.70 -2.09
CA ASP A 116 6.79 -20.90 -2.70
C ASP A 116 7.87 -20.77 -1.60
N PRO A 117 8.69 -21.82 -1.37
CA PRO A 117 9.75 -21.81 -0.37
C PRO A 117 10.95 -20.92 -0.73
N HIS A 118 10.98 -20.33 -1.93
CA HIS A 118 12.05 -19.44 -2.40
C HIS A 118 11.62 -17.97 -2.50
N ARG A 119 10.53 -17.59 -1.83
CA ARG A 119 10.01 -16.22 -1.86
C ARG A 119 11.06 -15.20 -1.38
N LEU A 120 11.21 -14.11 -2.12
CA LEU A 120 12.03 -12.95 -1.74
C LEU A 120 11.69 -12.43 -0.33
N SER A 121 10.42 -12.51 0.08
CA SER A 121 10.00 -12.12 1.43
C SER A 121 10.66 -12.92 2.56
N GLN A 122 11.21 -14.11 2.25
CA GLN A 122 11.91 -15.00 3.18
C GLN A 122 13.43 -14.79 3.15
N GLN A 123 13.96 -13.93 2.28
CA GLN A 123 15.37 -13.59 2.29
C GLN A 123 15.74 -12.79 3.56
N PRO A 124 16.97 -12.95 4.08
CA PRO A 124 17.44 -12.27 5.29
C PRO A 124 17.79 -10.79 5.00
N ILE A 125 16.80 -10.03 4.54
CA ILE A 125 16.90 -8.58 4.28
C ILE A 125 16.36 -7.84 5.49
N SER A 126 17.16 -6.92 6.03
CA SER A 126 16.77 -6.06 7.15
C SER A 126 15.61 -5.14 6.76
N GLU A 127 14.44 -5.32 7.40
CA GLU A 127 13.29 -4.44 7.16
C GLU A 127 13.53 -3.02 7.66
N SER A 128 14.23 -2.87 8.80
CA SER A 128 14.55 -1.54 9.36
C SER A 128 15.45 -0.75 8.42
N GLU A 129 16.43 -1.40 7.79
CA GLU A 129 17.31 -0.75 6.83
C GLU A 129 16.54 -0.29 5.59
N MET A 130 15.61 -1.11 5.08
CA MET A 130 14.77 -0.72 3.93
C MET A 130 13.85 0.45 4.26
N VAL A 131 13.35 0.52 5.49
CA VAL A 131 12.60 1.68 5.99
C VAL A 131 13.50 2.90 6.09
N ARG A 132 14.70 2.78 6.66
CA ARG A 132 15.67 3.87 6.78
C ARG A 132 16.03 4.46 5.42
N VAL A 133 16.38 3.62 4.44
CA VAL A 133 16.65 4.05 3.06
C VAL A 133 15.44 4.78 2.47
N THR A 134 14.23 4.26 2.67
CA THR A 134 13.01 4.92 2.17
C THR A 134 12.78 6.28 2.84
N VAL A 135 13.01 6.40 4.15
CA VAL A 135 12.88 7.65 4.89
C VAL A 135 13.90 8.68 4.38
N GLU A 136 15.15 8.26 4.18
CA GLU A 136 16.24 9.09 3.68
C GLU A 136 15.93 9.68 2.30
N ILE A 137 15.42 8.88 1.36
CA ILE A 137 15.09 9.38 0.00
C ILE A 137 13.75 10.14 -0.05
N CYS A 138 12.88 9.96 0.95
CA CYS A 138 11.54 10.54 0.97
C CYS A 138 11.37 11.66 2.03
N ARG A 139 12.43 12.37 2.43
CA ARG A 139 12.37 13.38 3.50
C ARG A 139 11.17 14.32 3.47
N PRO A 140 10.77 14.96 2.34
CA PRO A 140 9.58 15.82 2.32
C PRO A 140 8.30 15.20 2.89
N LEU A 141 8.06 13.90 2.66
CA LEU A 141 6.92 13.18 3.24
C LEU A 141 7.08 12.97 4.74
N PHE A 142 8.25 12.52 5.18
CA PHE A 142 8.46 12.15 6.58
C PHE A 142 8.62 13.38 7.47
N ASP A 143 9.27 14.45 7.00
CA ASP A 143 9.42 15.72 7.72
C ASP A 143 8.07 16.34 8.08
N LYS A 144 7.06 16.14 7.23
CA LYS A 144 5.69 16.59 7.47
C LYS A 144 5.03 15.92 8.69
N TYR A 145 5.40 14.67 9.00
CA TYR A 145 4.80 13.87 10.08
C TYR A 145 5.73 13.63 11.27
N TYR A 146 7.03 13.84 11.07
CA TYR A 146 8.11 13.67 12.04
C TYR A 146 9.06 14.87 11.94
N PRO A 147 8.60 16.08 12.31
CA PRO A 147 9.39 17.31 12.18
C PRO A 147 10.63 17.26 13.07
N ASP A 148 11.76 17.72 12.54
CA ASP A 148 13.04 17.84 13.26
C ASP A 148 13.60 16.52 13.82
N VAL A 149 13.22 15.38 13.25
CA VAL A 149 13.71 14.05 13.62
C VAL A 149 14.68 13.52 12.54
N ASN A 150 15.79 12.90 12.94
CA ASN A 150 16.73 12.28 12.00
C ASN A 150 16.13 10.98 11.40
N GLU A 151 16.67 10.55 10.26
CA GLU A 151 16.18 9.41 9.49
C GLU A 151 16.22 8.08 10.25
N GLY A 152 17.18 7.89 11.16
CA GLY A 152 17.28 6.69 11.99
C GLY A 152 16.11 6.59 12.96
N ASP A 153 15.87 7.64 13.73
CA ASP A 153 14.79 7.72 14.71
C ASP A 153 13.40 7.66 14.05
N ILE A 154 13.25 8.29 12.87
CA ILE A 154 12.02 8.15 12.07
C ILE A 154 11.83 6.69 11.65
N ALA A 155 12.88 6.02 11.16
CA ALA A 155 12.78 4.64 10.71
C ALA A 155 12.37 3.70 11.85
N GLU A 156 12.92 3.89 13.05
CA GLU A 156 12.52 3.16 14.25
C GLU A 156 11.06 3.42 14.61
N ALA A 157 10.62 4.69 14.61
CA ALA A 157 9.25 5.05 14.90
C ALA A 157 8.25 4.49 13.87
N VAL A 158 8.60 4.51 12.59
CA VAL A 158 7.80 3.95 11.49
C VAL A 158 7.72 2.43 11.60
N MET A 159 8.83 1.76 11.96
CA MET A 159 8.85 0.32 12.20
C MET A 159 7.99 -0.08 13.41
N ALA A 160 8.07 0.68 14.50
CA ALA A 160 7.25 0.46 15.69
C ALA A 160 5.75 0.65 15.43
N LYS A 161 5.39 1.48 14.44
CA LYS A 161 4.02 1.75 14.02
C LYS A 161 3.54 0.89 12.84
N LYS A 162 4.33 -0.10 12.41
CA LYS A 162 3.93 -1.01 11.32
C LYS A 162 2.54 -1.59 11.64
N PRO A 163 1.55 -1.41 10.74
CA PRO A 163 0.18 -1.75 11.07
C PRO A 163 0.01 -3.24 11.31
N THR A 164 -0.67 -3.58 12.39
CA THR A 164 -1.09 -4.94 12.68
C THR A 164 -2.31 -5.31 11.83
N LEU A 165 -2.67 -6.59 11.84
CA LEU A 165 -3.91 -7.05 11.21
C LEU A 165 -5.15 -6.38 11.83
N LEU A 166 -5.13 -6.12 13.14
CA LEU A 166 -6.22 -5.46 13.85
C LEU A 166 -6.35 -3.99 13.41
N ASP A 167 -5.23 -3.29 13.23
CA ASP A 167 -5.24 -1.91 12.71
C ASP A 167 -5.84 -1.89 11.31
N CYS A 168 -5.39 -2.79 10.43
CA CYS A 168 -5.92 -2.93 9.09
C CYS A 168 -7.43 -3.23 9.09
N LEU A 169 -7.89 -4.18 9.90
CA LEU A 169 -9.31 -4.52 10.03
C LEU A 169 -10.13 -3.34 10.53
N THR A 170 -9.60 -2.54 11.45
CA THR A 170 -10.24 -1.32 11.96
C THR A 170 -10.43 -0.30 10.83
N HIS A 171 -9.42 -0.13 9.96
CA HIS A 171 -9.54 0.73 8.77
C HIS A 171 -10.55 0.18 7.75
N ILE A 172 -10.57 -1.13 7.51
CA ILE A 172 -11.60 -1.76 6.67
C ILE A 172 -12.98 -1.46 7.26
N ALA A 173 -13.21 -1.76 8.54
CA ALA A 173 -14.49 -1.58 9.21
C ALA A 173 -14.97 -0.12 9.20
N LYS A 174 -14.06 0.84 9.38
CA LYS A 174 -14.36 2.28 9.28
C LYS A 174 -14.86 2.68 7.89
N SER A 175 -14.37 2.03 6.84
CA SER A 175 -14.73 2.37 5.46
C SER A 175 -15.87 1.53 4.88
N ASP A 176 -15.98 0.27 5.29
CA ASP A 176 -16.90 -0.73 4.75
C ASP A 176 -17.08 -1.90 5.75
N LEU A 177 -18.11 -1.80 6.59
CA LEU A 177 -18.40 -2.83 7.61
C LEU A 177 -18.73 -4.19 7.00
N ILE A 178 -19.34 -4.22 5.80
CA ILE A 178 -19.66 -5.46 5.10
C ILE A 178 -18.37 -6.16 4.67
N ARG A 179 -17.42 -5.40 4.08
CA ARG A 179 -16.10 -5.94 3.73
C ARG A 179 -15.34 -6.42 4.96
N ALA A 180 -15.40 -5.71 6.09
CA ALA A 180 -14.73 -6.15 7.32
C ALA A 180 -15.29 -7.49 7.82
N ARG A 181 -16.61 -7.66 7.81
CA ARG A 181 -17.26 -8.93 8.16
C ARG A 181 -16.87 -10.05 7.19
N GLN A 182 -16.82 -9.76 5.90
CA GLN A 182 -16.37 -10.72 4.89
C GLN A 182 -14.90 -11.11 5.13
N PHE A 183 -14.02 -10.15 5.39
CA PHE A 183 -12.61 -10.39 5.68
C PHE A 183 -12.42 -11.35 6.86
N ILE A 184 -13.15 -11.15 7.97
CA ILE A 184 -13.11 -12.03 9.13
C ILE A 184 -13.57 -13.45 8.75
N ARG A 185 -14.74 -13.56 8.10
CA ARG A 185 -15.30 -14.86 7.68
C ARG A 185 -14.35 -15.63 6.76
N ASP A 186 -13.79 -14.96 5.76
CA ASP A 186 -12.89 -15.59 4.80
C ASP A 186 -11.63 -16.11 5.51
N ARG A 187 -11.14 -15.40 6.55
CA ARG A 187 -9.99 -15.83 7.36
C ARG A 187 -10.32 -16.99 8.30
N ASP A 188 -11.48 -16.97 8.97
CA ASP A 188 -11.91 -18.08 9.85
C ASP A 188 -12.05 -19.39 9.06
N LEU A 189 -12.59 -19.31 7.84
CA LEU A 189 -12.70 -20.47 6.94
C LEU A 189 -11.33 -21.05 6.55
N HIS A 190 -10.30 -20.20 6.38
CA HIS A 190 -8.92 -20.67 6.17
C HIS A 190 -8.34 -21.36 7.40
N CYS A 191 -8.63 -20.85 8.61
CA CYS A 191 -8.17 -21.46 9.85
C CYS A 191 -8.85 -22.83 10.13
N LEU A 192 -10.15 -22.95 9.82
CA LEU A 192 -10.93 -24.16 10.09
C LEU A 192 -10.68 -25.31 9.09
N THR A 193 -10.29 -25.00 7.86
CA THR A 193 -10.02 -26.02 6.83
C THR A 193 -8.61 -26.63 6.93
N GLY A 194 -7.81 -26.24 7.95
CA GLY A 194 -6.55 -26.88 8.32
C GLY A 194 -5.46 -26.89 7.24
N THR A 195 -5.69 -26.21 6.11
CA THR A 195 -4.80 -26.22 4.97
C THR A 195 -4.24 -24.81 4.79
N ARG A 196 -3.03 -24.64 5.32
CA ARG A 196 -2.00 -23.65 4.94
C ARG A 196 -1.88 -22.44 5.87
N SER A 197 -0.60 -22.10 6.08
CA SER A 197 -0.10 -20.97 6.87
C SER A 197 -0.88 -19.69 6.57
N VAL A 198 -1.25 -18.97 7.63
CA VAL A 198 -1.65 -17.56 7.57
C VAL A 198 -0.43 -16.77 7.13
N ALA A 199 -0.10 -16.85 5.85
CA ALA A 199 0.72 -15.85 5.24
C ALA A 199 -0.08 -14.56 5.39
N LEU A 200 0.43 -13.66 6.22
CA LEU A 200 0.28 -12.24 6.02
C LEU A 200 0.92 -11.95 4.66
N ALA A 201 0.25 -12.36 3.59
CA ALA A 201 0.53 -11.82 2.29
C ALA A 201 0.36 -10.30 2.45
N PRO A 202 1.37 -9.51 2.02
CA PRO A 202 1.28 -8.06 2.07
C PRO A 202 -0.03 -7.55 1.43
#